data_AF-A0A182RF24-F1
#
_entry.id   AF-A0A182RF24-F1
#
_cell.length_a   1.000
_cell.length_b   1.000
_cell.length_c   1.000
_cell.angle_alpha   90.00
_cell.angle_beta   90.00
_cell.angle_gamma   90.00
#
_symmetry.space_group_name_H-M   'P 1'
#
loop_
_entity.id
_entity.type
_entity.pdbx_description
1 polymer ?
#
loop_
_entity_poly.entity_id
_entity_poly.type
_entity_poly.pdbx_seq_one_letter_code
_entity_poly.pdbx_strand_id
1 'polypeptide(L)'
;MNSSCSGKLHGFRQIAQEKLQHVFYSIPSEKDLIIEPALIKPLEHVCGASWLRKKGIDKIYKFDPKNPPPKRKQLVYFINSNLLTFKSVLDQISGYQSQTSSLMEVDIRNKQYHVLVMPSVLASFEHLLEEEGLHGIVELYNFQWDFLQLDDSILSLELPDVFADVFVRKDTTPLSSMAQSIRIFNLVMGNPHIVFSLGENAEKIVQMVLRMESNKHSSMASSVVGKENNKTEENAGKDPEYAAMLVLDRDRDYPACLLTPVVYCGLLLEIQTLNSGSLLVDSDSNKIKIGKLAFLQQQDLTQGSSKQEATSLQMSGTQDMIYFGTDIATSPRSSVCLVRRPKPSVWRGRHIRGK
;
A
#
# COMPACT_ATOMS: atom_id res chain seq x y z
N MET A 1 16.73 6.47 -13.62
CA MET A 1 16.60 5.00 -13.55
C MET A 1 16.53 4.43 -14.95
N ASN A 2 17.15 3.27 -15.22
CA ASN A 2 17.06 2.61 -16.53
C ASN A 2 15.60 2.21 -16.81
N SER A 3 15.12 2.40 -18.04
CA SER A 3 13.73 2.11 -18.45
C SER A 3 13.28 0.67 -18.13
N SER A 4 14.21 -0.29 -18.14
CA SER A 4 13.98 -1.69 -17.75
C SER A 4 13.57 -1.86 -16.28
N CYS A 5 14.22 -1.14 -15.36
CA CYS A 5 13.98 -1.24 -13.92
C CYS A 5 12.59 -0.70 -13.57
N SER A 6 12.22 0.45 -14.13
CA SER A 6 10.88 1.03 -13.98
C SER A 6 9.78 0.08 -14.47
N GLY A 7 10.01 -0.64 -15.58
CA GLY A 7 9.11 -1.67 -16.07
C GLY A 7 8.91 -2.83 -15.08
N LYS A 8 9.99 -3.29 -14.42
CA LYS A 8 9.89 -4.34 -13.39
C LYS A 8 9.18 -3.89 -12.13
N LEU A 9 9.39 -2.64 -11.70
CA LEU A 9 8.67 -2.05 -10.57
C LEU A 9 7.15 -2.01 -10.83
N HIS A 10 6.74 -1.70 -12.05
CA HIS A 10 5.32 -1.78 -12.43
C HIS A 10 4.77 -3.21 -12.37
N GLY A 11 5.63 -4.21 -12.51
CA GLY A 11 5.27 -5.63 -12.41
C GLY A 11 4.67 -6.01 -11.05
N PHE A 12 5.07 -5.37 -9.95
CA PHE A 12 4.50 -5.64 -8.62
C PHE A 12 2.99 -5.38 -8.58
N ARG A 13 2.53 -4.30 -9.23
CA ARG A 13 1.10 -4.00 -9.36
C ARG A 13 0.36 -5.12 -10.08
N GLN A 14 0.95 -5.66 -11.14
CA GLN A 14 0.34 -6.75 -11.91
C GLN A 14 0.25 -8.04 -11.09
N ILE A 15 1.30 -8.37 -10.32
CA ILE A 15 1.30 -9.51 -9.39
C ILE A 15 0.17 -9.38 -8.37
N ALA A 16 0.01 -8.19 -7.77
CA ALA A 16 -1.06 -7.93 -6.81
C ALA A 16 -2.45 -8.05 -7.44
N GLN A 17 -2.64 -7.53 -8.66
CA GLN A 17 -3.89 -7.65 -9.41
C GLN A 17 -4.23 -9.11 -9.72
N GLU A 18 -3.24 -9.92 -10.11
CA GLU A 18 -3.43 -11.34 -10.43
C GLU A 18 -3.81 -12.14 -9.18
N LYS A 19 -3.14 -11.90 -8.04
CA LYS A 19 -3.52 -12.49 -6.74
C LYS A 19 -4.96 -12.15 -6.36
N LEU A 20 -5.35 -10.87 -6.49
CA LEU A 20 -6.70 -10.43 -6.16
C LEU A 20 -7.74 -11.04 -7.10
N GLN A 21 -7.42 -11.08 -8.39
CA GLN A 21 -8.26 -11.67 -9.42
C GLN A 21 -8.48 -13.17 -9.18
N HIS A 22 -7.46 -13.91 -8.74
CA HIS A 22 -7.59 -15.31 -8.39
C HIS A 22 -8.64 -15.53 -7.29
N VAL A 23 -8.63 -14.69 -6.24
CA VAL A 23 -9.65 -14.80 -5.19
C VAL A 23 -11.04 -14.38 -5.68
N PHE A 24 -11.14 -13.39 -6.56
CA PHE A 24 -12.44 -13.05 -7.13
C PHE A 24 -13.00 -14.12 -8.06
N TYR A 25 -12.16 -14.95 -8.68
CA TYR A 25 -12.62 -16.08 -9.49
C TYR A 25 -13.06 -17.29 -8.67
N SER A 26 -12.54 -17.48 -7.45
CA SER A 26 -13.08 -18.51 -6.56
C SER A 26 -14.50 -18.20 -6.06
N ILE A 27 -14.95 -16.95 -6.24
CA ILE A 27 -16.29 -16.47 -5.86
C ILE A 27 -17.12 -16.26 -7.16
N PRO A 28 -17.94 -17.24 -7.57
CA PRO A 28 -18.51 -17.29 -8.92
C PRO A 28 -19.69 -16.33 -9.17
N SER A 29 -20.31 -15.78 -8.11
CA SER A 29 -21.50 -14.93 -8.26
C SER A 29 -21.19 -13.43 -8.22
N GLU A 30 -22.18 -12.62 -8.57
CA GLU A 30 -22.09 -11.16 -8.40
C GLU A 30 -21.93 -10.82 -6.92
N LYS A 31 -20.96 -9.96 -6.63
CA LYS A 31 -20.52 -9.69 -5.26
C LYS A 31 -20.53 -8.19 -4.96
N ASP A 32 -20.83 -7.87 -3.71
CA ASP A 32 -20.63 -6.54 -3.15
C ASP A 32 -19.37 -6.57 -2.27
N LEU A 33 -18.51 -5.57 -2.41
CA LEU A 33 -17.24 -5.47 -1.70
C LEU A 33 -17.33 -4.44 -0.57
N ILE A 34 -16.99 -4.85 0.65
CA ILE A 34 -16.98 -4.00 1.85
C ILE A 34 -15.53 -3.87 2.31
N ILE A 35 -14.98 -2.66 2.31
CA ILE A 35 -13.53 -2.44 2.52
C ILE A 35 -13.28 -1.65 3.80
N GLU A 36 -12.35 -2.14 4.62
CA GLU A 36 -11.85 -1.40 5.77
C GLU A 36 -11.23 -0.04 5.36
N PRO A 37 -11.58 1.08 6.04
CA PRO A 37 -11.16 2.42 5.62
C PRO A 37 -9.66 2.60 5.39
N ALA A 38 -8.83 1.96 6.22
CA ALA A 38 -7.37 2.03 6.15
C ALA A 38 -6.81 1.37 4.86
N LEU A 39 -7.54 0.41 4.28
CA LEU A 39 -7.09 -0.34 3.11
C LEU A 39 -7.53 0.27 1.78
N ILE A 40 -8.48 1.20 1.79
CA ILE A 40 -9.06 1.80 0.57
C ILE A 40 -7.98 2.51 -0.25
N LYS A 41 -7.20 3.38 0.38
CA LYS A 41 -6.16 4.18 -0.30
C LYS A 41 -4.98 3.34 -0.80
N PRO A 42 -4.43 2.40 -0.02
CA PRO A 42 -3.47 1.44 -0.55
C PRO A 42 -4.01 0.64 -1.74
N LEU A 43 -5.28 0.19 -1.67
CA LEU A 43 -5.89 -0.60 -2.74
C LEU A 43 -6.05 0.18 -4.05
N GLU A 44 -6.25 1.51 -4.00
CA GLU A 44 -6.34 2.36 -5.21
C GLU A 44 -5.06 2.29 -6.07
N HIS A 45 -3.88 2.06 -5.46
CA HIS A 45 -2.61 1.85 -6.18
C HIS A 45 -2.58 0.53 -6.95
N VAL A 46 -3.25 -0.51 -6.42
CA VAL A 46 -3.38 -1.80 -7.08
C VAL A 46 -4.44 -1.73 -8.16
N CYS A 47 -5.68 -1.41 -7.80
CA CYS A 47 -6.85 -1.46 -8.68
C CYS A 47 -7.82 -0.31 -8.41
N GLY A 48 -8.30 0.32 -9.49
CA GLY A 48 -9.36 1.31 -9.42
C GLY A 48 -10.76 0.68 -9.41
N ALA A 49 -11.77 1.48 -9.06
CA ALA A 49 -13.17 1.05 -9.03
C ALA A 49 -13.67 0.48 -10.37
N SER A 50 -13.17 1.00 -11.50
CA SER A 50 -13.50 0.49 -12.84
C SER A 50 -12.95 -0.92 -13.08
N TRP A 51 -11.78 -1.25 -12.53
CA TRP A 51 -11.20 -2.59 -12.61
C TRP A 51 -12.01 -3.57 -11.76
N LEU A 52 -12.39 -3.17 -10.53
CA LEU A 52 -13.21 -3.99 -9.64
C LEU A 52 -14.58 -4.33 -10.27
N ARG A 53 -15.24 -3.34 -10.89
CA ARG A 53 -16.51 -3.57 -11.61
C ARG A 53 -16.39 -4.57 -12.75
N LYS A 54 -15.29 -4.52 -13.51
CA LYS A 54 -15.00 -5.50 -14.58
C LYS A 54 -14.80 -6.92 -14.07
N LYS A 55 -14.46 -7.10 -12.78
CA LYS A 55 -14.25 -8.41 -12.14
C LYS A 55 -15.49 -8.92 -11.38
N GLY A 56 -16.66 -8.34 -11.64
CA GLY A 56 -17.94 -8.79 -11.09
C GLY A 56 -18.32 -8.21 -9.73
N ILE A 57 -17.70 -7.09 -9.33
CA ILE A 57 -18.11 -6.33 -8.15
C ILE A 57 -19.14 -5.29 -8.56
N ASP A 58 -20.36 -5.37 -8.02
CA ASP A 58 -21.43 -4.42 -8.32
C ASP A 58 -21.25 -3.13 -7.50
N LYS A 59 -21.28 -3.26 -6.17
CA LYS A 59 -21.14 -2.11 -5.26
C LYS A 59 -19.95 -2.25 -4.33
N ILE A 60 -19.36 -1.10 -4.02
CA ILE A 60 -18.24 -0.97 -3.09
C ILE A 60 -18.75 -0.12 -1.92
N TYR A 61 -18.64 -0.66 -0.72
CA TYR A 61 -19.01 0.00 0.52
C TYR A 61 -17.79 0.17 1.42
N LYS A 62 -17.81 1.22 2.23
CA LYS A 62 -16.86 1.41 3.32
C LYS A 62 -17.33 0.58 4.51
N PHE A 63 -16.43 -0.20 5.10
CA PHE A 63 -16.72 -0.94 6.32
C PHE A 63 -16.96 0.05 7.46
N ASP A 64 -18.12 -0.07 8.09
CA ASP A 64 -18.49 0.64 9.31
C ASP A 64 -19.23 -0.36 10.21
N PRO A 65 -18.73 -0.65 11.43
CA PRO A 65 -19.36 -1.60 12.33
C PRO A 65 -20.82 -1.22 12.65
N LYS A 66 -21.14 0.07 12.71
CA LYS A 66 -22.46 0.57 13.14
C LYS A 66 -23.50 0.61 12.03
N ASN A 67 -23.06 0.78 10.79
CA ASN A 67 -23.95 0.98 9.65
C ASN A 67 -23.72 -0.12 8.59
N PRO A 68 -24.30 -1.32 8.81
CA PRO A 68 -24.17 -2.42 7.87
C PRO A 68 -24.88 -2.11 6.54
N PRO A 69 -24.24 -2.37 5.37
CA PRO A 69 -24.88 -2.17 4.07
C PRO A 69 -26.07 -3.11 3.86
N PRO A 70 -26.99 -2.84 2.93
CA PRO A 70 -28.10 -3.75 2.66
C PRO A 70 -27.59 -5.06 2.02
N LYS A 71 -27.95 -6.22 2.61
CA LYS A 71 -27.64 -7.53 2.04
C LYS A 71 -28.49 -7.79 0.80
N ARG A 72 -27.87 -7.74 -0.38
CA ARG A 72 -28.52 -8.04 -1.67
C ARG A 72 -27.91 -9.24 -2.39
N LYS A 73 -26.60 -9.41 -2.27
CA LYS A 73 -25.78 -10.38 -3.02
C LYS A 73 -24.76 -11.03 -2.07
N GLN A 74 -23.85 -11.85 -2.61
CA GLN A 74 -22.68 -12.32 -1.85
C GLN A 74 -21.87 -11.12 -1.35
N LEU A 75 -21.50 -11.15 -0.07
CA LEU A 75 -20.72 -10.09 0.55
C LEU A 75 -19.28 -10.54 0.67
N VAL A 76 -18.37 -9.70 0.16
CA VAL A 76 -16.93 -9.87 0.33
C VAL A 76 -16.44 -8.76 1.25
N TYR A 77 -15.99 -9.13 2.43
CA TYR A 77 -15.33 -8.22 3.36
C TYR A 77 -13.84 -8.20 3.06
N PHE A 78 -13.24 -7.02 3.01
CA PHE A 78 -11.81 -6.85 2.90
C PHE A 78 -11.29 -6.10 4.13
N ILE A 79 -10.59 -6.82 5.00
CA ILE A 79 -10.17 -6.36 6.32
C ILE A 79 -8.69 -6.64 6.58
N ASN A 80 -8.13 -5.90 7.52
CA ASN A 80 -6.83 -6.18 8.10
C ASN A 80 -6.90 -7.39 9.05
N SER A 81 -5.76 -8.03 9.31
CA SER A 81 -5.54 -9.10 10.27
C SER A 81 -5.64 -8.59 11.71
N ASN A 82 -6.82 -8.08 12.09
CA ASN A 82 -7.13 -7.59 13.42
C ASN A 82 -8.36 -8.33 13.98
N LEU A 83 -8.22 -8.92 15.17
CA LEU A 83 -9.27 -9.70 15.80
C LEU A 83 -10.52 -8.87 16.13
N LEU A 84 -10.37 -7.60 16.52
CA LEU A 84 -11.49 -6.72 16.86
C LEU A 84 -12.30 -6.35 15.62
N THR A 85 -11.62 -6.03 14.51
CA THR A 85 -12.27 -5.75 13.22
C THR A 85 -12.98 -7.01 12.73
N PHE A 86 -12.33 -8.18 12.83
CA PHE A 86 -12.94 -9.44 12.43
C PHE A 86 -14.18 -9.78 13.27
N LYS A 87 -14.13 -9.63 14.60
CA LYS A 87 -15.31 -9.81 15.47
C LYS A 87 -16.46 -8.89 15.07
N SER A 88 -16.17 -7.63 14.75
CA SER A 88 -17.17 -6.68 14.27
C SER A 88 -17.81 -7.11 12.95
N VAL A 89 -17.04 -7.74 12.04
CA VAL A 89 -17.58 -8.34 10.80
C VAL A 89 -18.50 -9.51 11.13
N LEU A 90 -18.11 -10.39 12.06
CA LEU A 90 -18.94 -11.53 12.46
C LEU A 90 -20.26 -11.08 13.08
N ASP A 91 -20.24 -10.05 13.93
CA ASP A 91 -21.45 -9.48 14.53
C ASP A 91 -22.42 -8.95 13.46
N GLN A 92 -21.91 -8.33 12.38
CA GLN A 92 -22.74 -7.91 11.24
C GLN A 92 -23.35 -9.11 10.50
N ILE A 93 -22.55 -10.15 10.26
CA ILE A 93 -22.99 -11.38 9.59
C ILE A 93 -24.11 -12.06 10.39
N SER A 94 -23.94 -12.19 11.70
CA SER A 94 -24.96 -12.69 12.62
C SER A 94 -26.23 -11.83 12.61
N GLY A 95 -26.07 -10.50 12.54
CA GLY A 95 -27.17 -9.55 12.35
C GLY A 95 -27.99 -9.84 11.09
N TYR A 96 -27.35 -10.06 9.94
CA TYR A 96 -28.05 -10.42 8.70
C TYR A 96 -28.74 -11.77 8.77
N GLN A 97 -28.13 -12.75 9.43
CA GLN A 97 -28.73 -14.07 9.59
C GLN A 97 -30.04 -14.00 10.36
N SER A 98 -30.05 -13.29 11.49
CA SER A 98 -31.26 -13.13 12.31
C SER A 98 -32.43 -12.48 11.53
N GLN A 99 -32.13 -11.55 10.62
CA GLN A 99 -33.12 -10.86 9.78
C GLN A 99 -33.62 -11.72 8.61
N THR A 100 -32.83 -12.69 8.15
CA THR A 100 -33.11 -13.49 6.93
C THR A 100 -33.75 -14.85 7.24
N SER A 101 -34.02 -15.16 8.51
CA SER A 101 -34.48 -16.45 9.06
C SER A 101 -35.78 -17.08 8.49
N SER A 102 -36.34 -16.60 7.37
CA SER A 102 -37.64 -17.07 6.88
C SER A 102 -37.69 -17.83 5.55
N LEU A 103 -36.74 -17.77 4.60
CA LEU A 103 -37.05 -18.32 3.26
C LEU A 103 -35.92 -18.88 2.36
N MET A 104 -34.68 -19.09 2.82
CA MET A 104 -33.67 -19.74 1.97
C MET A 104 -32.91 -20.82 2.72
N GLU A 105 -33.05 -22.06 2.24
CA GLU A 105 -32.12 -23.14 2.55
C GLU A 105 -30.70 -22.63 2.30
N VAL A 106 -29.87 -22.64 3.34
CA VAL A 106 -28.45 -22.35 3.21
C VAL A 106 -27.86 -23.50 2.40
N ASP A 107 -27.77 -23.35 1.08
CA ASP A 107 -27.05 -24.31 0.26
C ASP A 107 -25.59 -24.24 0.69
N ILE A 108 -25.17 -25.21 1.50
CA ILE A 108 -23.82 -25.35 2.07
C ILE A 108 -22.75 -25.32 0.97
N ARG A 109 -23.14 -25.56 -0.28
CA ARG A 109 -22.29 -25.52 -1.46
C ARG A 109 -21.92 -24.11 -1.93
N ASN A 110 -22.73 -23.09 -1.62
CA ASN A 110 -22.48 -21.71 -2.03
C ASN A 110 -22.44 -20.79 -0.81
N LYS A 111 -21.26 -20.65 -0.21
CA LYS A 111 -21.02 -19.72 0.89
C LYS A 111 -21.44 -18.31 0.49
N GLN A 112 -22.17 -17.61 1.37
CA GLN A 112 -22.73 -16.28 1.08
C GLN A 112 -21.81 -15.15 1.53
N TYR A 113 -20.90 -15.44 2.47
CA TYR A 113 -20.00 -14.46 3.08
C TYR A 113 -18.57 -14.90 2.87
N HIS A 114 -17.76 -13.99 2.36
CA HIS A 114 -16.34 -14.19 2.13
C HIS A 114 -15.56 -13.08 2.82
N VAL A 115 -14.46 -13.43 3.48
CA VAL A 115 -13.61 -12.48 4.17
C VAL A 115 -12.19 -12.60 3.63
N LEU A 116 -11.79 -11.55 2.92
CA LEU A 116 -10.44 -11.32 2.45
C LEU A 116 -9.64 -10.68 3.58
N VAL A 117 -8.60 -11.36 4.05
CA VAL A 117 -7.77 -10.91 5.18
C VAL A 117 -6.38 -10.54 4.69
N MET A 118 -5.93 -9.35 5.06
CA MET A 118 -4.60 -8.83 4.76
C MET A 118 -3.83 -8.52 6.05
N PRO A 119 -2.54 -8.88 6.18
CA PRO A 119 -1.72 -9.57 5.19
C PRO A 119 -1.86 -11.10 5.22
N SER A 120 -2.39 -11.68 6.30
CA SER A 120 -2.58 -13.13 6.41
C SER A 120 -3.67 -13.54 7.39
N VAL A 121 -4.38 -14.61 7.07
CA VAL A 121 -5.36 -15.20 8.00
C VAL A 121 -4.66 -15.69 9.26
N LEU A 122 -5.09 -15.19 10.42
CA LEU A 122 -4.61 -15.58 11.73
C LEU A 122 -5.26 -16.90 12.15
N ALA A 123 -4.52 -17.78 12.83
CA ALA A 123 -5.08 -19.03 13.35
C ALA A 123 -6.24 -18.80 14.34
N SER A 124 -6.23 -17.68 15.06
CA SER A 124 -7.30 -17.28 15.97
C SER A 124 -8.62 -16.94 15.26
N PHE A 125 -8.61 -16.67 13.95
CA PHE A 125 -9.85 -16.36 13.21
C PHE A 125 -10.71 -17.60 13.03
N GLU A 126 -10.09 -18.77 12.80
CA GLU A 126 -10.82 -20.04 12.72
C GLU A 126 -11.50 -20.37 14.05
N HIS A 127 -10.78 -20.18 15.17
CA HIS A 127 -11.34 -20.39 16.50
C HIS A 127 -12.53 -19.46 16.78
N LEU A 128 -12.42 -18.18 16.43
CA LEU A 128 -13.51 -17.22 16.61
C LEU A 128 -14.73 -17.55 15.72
N LEU A 129 -14.51 -18.06 14.50
CA LEU A 129 -15.60 -18.52 13.63
C LEU A 129 -16.36 -19.72 14.23
N GLU A 130 -15.64 -20.64 14.86
CA GLU A 130 -16.22 -21.79 15.56
C GLU A 130 -17.02 -21.34 16.78
N GLU A 131 -16.49 -20.44 17.60
CA GLU A 131 -17.16 -19.90 18.78
C GLU A 131 -18.47 -19.18 18.45
N GLU A 132 -18.50 -18.42 17.36
CA GLU A 132 -19.70 -17.72 16.87
C GLU A 132 -20.66 -18.62 16.09
N GLY A 133 -20.32 -19.90 15.85
CA GLY A 133 -21.14 -20.81 15.06
C GLY A 133 -21.26 -20.44 13.58
N LEU A 134 -20.35 -19.60 13.07
CA LEU A 134 -20.31 -19.15 11.67
C LEU A 134 -19.35 -19.99 10.80
N HIS A 135 -18.69 -20.98 11.40
CA HIS A 135 -17.85 -21.94 10.69
C HIS A 135 -18.64 -22.65 9.59
N GLY A 136 -18.06 -22.73 8.39
CA GLY A 136 -18.70 -23.32 7.20
C GLY A 136 -19.61 -22.36 6.42
N ILE A 137 -20.09 -21.27 7.04
CA ILE A 137 -20.90 -20.24 6.37
C ILE A 137 -20.01 -19.14 5.78
N VAL A 138 -18.96 -18.77 6.52
CA VAL A 138 -17.96 -17.79 6.11
C VAL A 138 -16.77 -18.50 5.47
N GLU A 139 -16.23 -17.94 4.39
CA GLU A 139 -14.96 -18.39 3.80
C GLU A 139 -13.86 -17.36 4.02
N LEU A 140 -12.74 -17.79 4.57
CA LEU A 140 -11.55 -16.96 4.75
C LEU A 140 -10.61 -17.09 3.56
N TYR A 141 -10.13 -15.96 3.06
CA TYR A 141 -9.12 -15.90 2.03
C TYR A 141 -7.93 -15.08 2.49
N ASN A 142 -6.74 -15.60 2.21
CA ASN A 142 -5.51 -14.87 2.42
C ASN A 142 -5.20 -13.99 1.21
N PHE A 143 -5.00 -12.69 1.42
CA PHE A 143 -4.60 -11.76 0.36
C PHE A 143 -3.57 -10.74 0.83
N GLN A 144 -2.48 -10.62 0.08
CA GLN A 144 -1.41 -9.65 0.30
C GLN A 144 -0.93 -9.10 -1.05
N TRP A 145 -0.92 -7.78 -1.20
CA TRP A 145 -0.51 -7.07 -2.42
C TRP A 145 1.01 -6.84 -2.53
N ASP A 146 1.77 -7.15 -1.48
CA ASP A 146 3.23 -6.93 -1.38
C ASP A 146 3.65 -5.46 -1.51
N PHE A 147 4.61 -5.15 -2.38
CA PHE A 147 5.13 -3.80 -2.55
C PHE A 147 4.24 -2.99 -3.49
N LEU A 148 3.71 -1.88 -2.96
CA LEU A 148 3.03 -0.84 -3.69
C LEU A 148 4.04 0.25 -4.08
N GLN A 149 4.06 0.59 -5.36
CA GLN A 149 4.88 1.69 -5.86
C GLN A 149 4.15 3.01 -5.57
N LEU A 150 4.65 3.77 -4.59
CA LEU A 150 4.11 5.08 -4.25
C LEU A 150 4.74 6.19 -5.10
N ASP A 151 6.01 6.03 -5.46
CA ASP A 151 6.77 6.95 -6.32
C ASP A 151 7.82 6.15 -7.13
N ASP A 152 8.59 6.81 -7.99
CA ASP A 152 9.60 6.17 -8.85
C ASP A 152 10.64 5.35 -8.08
N SER A 153 10.99 5.77 -6.87
CA SER A 153 12.00 5.12 -6.01
C SER A 153 11.47 4.69 -4.64
N ILE A 154 10.15 4.71 -4.43
CA ILE A 154 9.54 4.41 -3.13
C ILE A 154 8.56 3.27 -3.31
N LEU A 155 8.90 2.15 -2.66
CA LEU A 155 8.02 1.00 -2.48
C LEU A 155 7.59 0.93 -1.02
N SER A 156 6.29 0.75 -0.78
CA SER A 156 5.74 0.57 0.56
C SER A 156 4.87 -0.68 0.60
N LEU A 157 4.84 -1.37 1.73
CA LEU A 157 3.88 -2.46 1.95
C LEU A 157 2.50 -1.92 2.36
N GLU A 158 2.42 -0.68 2.84
CA GLU A 158 1.20 -0.05 3.39
C GLU A 158 0.45 -0.95 4.37
N LEU A 159 1.20 -1.67 5.22
CA LEU A 159 0.63 -2.48 6.29
C LEU A 159 0.25 -1.57 7.48
N PRO A 160 -1.00 -1.61 7.95
CA PRO A 160 -1.43 -0.81 9.09
C PRO A 160 -0.78 -1.28 10.40
N ASP A 161 -0.57 -0.34 11.34
CA ASP A 161 -0.16 -0.56 12.74
C ASP A 161 1.13 -1.38 13.01
N VAL A 162 1.95 -1.66 11.98
CA VAL A 162 3.18 -2.46 12.12
C VAL A 162 4.12 -1.96 13.23
N PHE A 163 4.24 -0.64 13.39
CA PHE A 163 5.10 -0.08 14.44
C PHE A 163 4.62 -0.43 15.85
N ALA A 164 3.33 -0.21 16.11
CA ALA A 164 2.74 -0.52 17.41
C ALA A 164 2.81 -2.03 17.68
N ASP A 165 2.63 -2.85 16.66
CA ASP A 165 2.56 -4.30 16.81
C ASP A 165 3.93 -4.88 17.11
N VAL A 166 4.91 -4.56 16.27
CA VAL A 166 6.25 -5.13 16.35
C VAL A 166 7.06 -4.54 17.49
N PHE A 167 7.03 -3.21 17.68
CA PHE A 167 7.94 -2.54 18.61
C PHE A 167 7.31 -2.26 19.98
N VAL A 168 6.00 -2.05 20.06
CA VAL A 168 5.31 -1.79 21.34
C VAL A 168 4.74 -3.09 21.92
N ARG A 169 3.93 -3.82 21.15
CA ARG A 169 3.29 -5.08 21.58
C ARG A 169 4.24 -6.29 21.51
N LYS A 170 5.37 -6.15 20.82
CA LYS A 170 6.35 -7.23 20.55
C LYS A 170 5.74 -8.42 19.82
N ASP A 171 4.71 -8.16 19.01
CA ASP A 171 4.07 -9.13 18.15
C ASP A 171 4.88 -9.29 16.86
N THR A 172 5.40 -10.50 16.64
CA THR A 172 6.23 -10.82 15.47
C THR A 172 5.43 -11.40 14.29
N THR A 173 4.11 -11.54 14.44
CA THR A 173 3.21 -12.06 13.39
C THR A 173 3.39 -11.37 12.03
N PRO A 174 3.42 -10.03 11.90
CA PRO A 174 3.54 -9.37 10.60
C PRO A 174 4.91 -9.58 9.92
N LEU A 175 5.96 -9.98 10.66
CA LEU A 175 7.30 -10.16 10.10
C LEU A 175 7.34 -11.26 9.03
N SER A 176 6.50 -12.30 9.16
CA SER A 176 6.40 -13.38 8.17
C SER A 176 5.89 -12.84 6.83
N SER A 177 4.85 -12.01 6.85
CA SER A 177 4.30 -11.35 5.67
C SER A 177 5.31 -10.40 5.03
N MET A 178 6.06 -9.63 5.82
CA MET A 178 7.14 -8.76 5.33
C MET A 178 8.25 -9.57 4.64
N ALA A 179 8.65 -10.71 5.23
CA ALA A 179 9.64 -11.61 4.63
C ALA A 179 9.15 -12.19 3.29
N GLN A 180 7.86 -12.54 3.18
CA GLN A 180 7.30 -13.00 1.89
C GLN A 180 7.35 -11.90 0.82
N SER A 181 7.05 -10.64 1.17
CA SER A 181 7.14 -9.54 0.21
C SER A 181 8.59 -9.27 -0.21
N ILE A 182 9.56 -9.32 0.70
CA ILE A 182 10.99 -9.20 0.36
C ILE A 182 11.44 -10.34 -0.54
N ARG A 183 10.98 -11.56 -0.29
CA ARG A 183 11.25 -12.71 -1.18
C ARG A 183 10.68 -12.46 -2.57
N ILE A 184 9.46 -11.95 -2.69
CA ILE A 184 8.85 -11.62 -3.99
C ILE A 184 9.65 -10.50 -4.68
N PHE A 185 10.14 -9.52 -3.93
CA PHE A 185 11.02 -8.49 -4.44
C PHE A 185 12.31 -9.09 -5.03
N ASN A 186 12.98 -9.99 -4.31
CA ASN A 186 14.16 -10.70 -4.81
C ASN A 186 13.86 -11.50 -6.08
N LEU A 187 12.68 -12.14 -6.17
CA LEU A 187 12.30 -12.90 -7.36
C LEU A 187 12.11 -12.02 -8.60
N VAL A 188 11.62 -10.79 -8.43
CA VAL A 188 11.40 -9.85 -9.55
C VAL A 188 12.70 -9.13 -9.93
N MET A 189 13.45 -8.66 -8.94
CA MET A 189 14.60 -7.77 -9.12
C MET A 189 15.95 -8.52 -9.16
N GLY A 190 15.97 -9.80 -8.80
CA GLY A 190 17.17 -10.61 -8.60
C GLY A 190 17.63 -10.63 -7.15
N ASN A 191 18.41 -11.64 -6.78
CA ASN A 191 18.95 -11.79 -5.43
C ASN A 191 20.18 -10.91 -5.24
N PRO A 192 20.26 -10.14 -4.15
CA PRO A 192 21.38 -9.23 -3.91
C PRO A 192 22.66 -10.02 -3.63
N HIS A 193 23.81 -9.44 -3.99
CA HIS A 193 25.11 -10.04 -3.67
C HIS A 193 25.44 -9.94 -2.17
N ILE A 194 25.01 -8.87 -1.52
CA ILE A 194 25.31 -8.60 -0.11
C ILE A 194 24.03 -8.18 0.61
N VAL A 195 23.79 -8.76 1.78
CA VAL A 195 22.68 -8.39 2.66
C VAL A 195 23.24 -8.00 4.03
N PHE A 196 22.89 -6.79 4.48
CA PHE A 196 23.19 -6.31 5.82
C PHE A 196 21.89 -6.18 6.61
N SER A 197 21.88 -6.66 7.84
CA SER A 197 20.76 -6.50 8.77
C SER A 197 21.21 -5.78 10.03
N LEU A 198 20.46 -4.78 10.47
CA LEU A 198 20.68 -4.08 11.73
C LEU A 198 19.37 -4.02 12.51
N GLY A 199 19.29 -4.78 13.58
CA GLY A 199 18.06 -4.93 14.35
C GLY A 199 17.74 -6.39 14.64
N GLU A 200 16.96 -6.64 15.70
CA GLU A 200 16.55 -8.01 16.05
C GLU A 200 15.47 -8.52 15.10
N ASN A 201 14.51 -7.66 14.74
CA ASN A 201 13.44 -8.02 13.81
C ASN A 201 13.95 -8.06 12.37
N ALA A 202 14.86 -7.16 12.01
CA ALA A 202 15.58 -7.19 10.73
C ALA A 202 16.31 -8.53 10.52
N GLU A 203 17.06 -9.00 11.52
CA GLU A 203 17.74 -10.30 11.45
C GLU A 203 16.73 -11.45 11.29
N LYS A 204 15.63 -11.46 12.07
CA LYS A 204 14.56 -12.45 11.94
C LYS A 204 13.96 -12.48 10.52
N ILE A 205 13.70 -11.31 9.93
CA ILE A 205 13.19 -11.19 8.56
C ILE A 205 14.18 -11.81 7.57
N VAL A 206 15.46 -11.45 7.64
CA VAL A 206 16.49 -12.00 6.73
C VAL A 206 16.58 -13.53 6.89
N GLN A 207 16.60 -14.04 8.12
CA GLN A 207 16.61 -15.49 8.37
C GLN A 207 15.36 -16.18 7.80
N MET A 208 14.18 -15.57 7.89
CA MET A 208 12.95 -16.10 7.29
C MET A 208 13.02 -16.14 5.77
N VAL A 209 13.52 -15.09 5.12
CA VAL A 209 13.73 -15.06 3.66
C VAL A 209 14.67 -16.19 3.23
N LEU A 210 15.82 -16.35 3.91
CA LEU A 210 16.79 -17.40 3.62
C LEU A 210 16.18 -18.81 3.77
N ARG A 211 15.37 -19.04 4.81
CA ARG A 211 14.66 -20.31 5.01
C ARG A 211 13.63 -20.58 3.92
N MET A 212 12.89 -19.55 3.49
CA MET A 212 11.91 -19.69 2.40
C MET A 212 12.58 -19.99 1.06
N GLU A 213 13.78 -19.47 0.82
CA GLU A 213 14.59 -19.76 -0.37
C GLU A 213 15.22 -21.16 -0.31
N SER A 214 15.77 -21.57 0.84
CA SER A 214 16.37 -22.91 1.01
C SER A 214 15.35 -24.04 0.86
N ASN A 215 14.14 -23.85 1.37
CA ASN A 215 13.06 -24.85 1.29
C ASN A 215 12.59 -25.11 -0.15
N LYS A 216 12.82 -24.17 -1.07
CA LYS A 216 12.51 -24.36 -2.50
C LYS A 216 13.51 -25.32 -3.16
N HIS A 217 14.77 -25.31 -2.72
CA HIS A 217 15.78 -26.23 -3.24
C HIS A 217 15.60 -27.67 -2.71
N SER A 218 15.11 -27.83 -1.48
CA SER A 218 14.87 -29.17 -0.91
C SER A 218 13.61 -29.86 -1.45
N SER A 219 12.54 -29.12 -1.76
CA SER A 219 11.32 -29.70 -2.36
C SER A 219 11.47 -30.11 -3.84
N MET A 220 12.43 -29.51 -4.53
CA MET A 220 12.78 -29.85 -5.91
C MET A 220 13.83 -30.97 -6.00
N ALA A 221 14.60 -31.20 -4.93
CA ALA A 221 15.54 -32.32 -4.81
C ALA A 221 14.86 -33.64 -4.40
N SER A 222 13.72 -33.59 -3.69
CA SER A 222 12.96 -34.78 -3.26
C SER A 222 11.98 -35.33 -4.31
N SER A 223 11.82 -34.66 -5.45
CA SER A 223 10.94 -35.07 -6.55
C SER A 223 11.66 -35.65 -7.78
N VAL A 224 12.98 -35.91 -7.69
CA VAL A 224 13.76 -36.48 -8.80
C VAL A 224 14.56 -37.71 -8.35
N VAL A 225 13.85 -38.82 -8.12
CA VAL A 225 14.43 -40.16 -8.36
C VAL A 225 14.03 -40.55 -9.77
N GLY A 226 14.93 -40.30 -10.73
CA GLY A 226 14.83 -40.83 -12.09
C GLY A 226 14.47 -39.82 -13.17
N LYS A 227 15.47 -39.09 -13.67
CA LYS A 227 15.88 -39.07 -15.09
C LYS A 227 16.90 -37.94 -15.33
N GLU A 228 18.11 -38.39 -15.56
CA GLU A 228 19.16 -37.81 -16.41
C GLU A 228 18.84 -36.57 -17.26
N ASN A 229 19.72 -35.58 -17.13
CA ASN A 229 20.13 -34.59 -18.12
C ASN A 229 19.03 -33.82 -18.86
N ASN A 230 18.54 -32.77 -18.21
CA ASN A 230 18.42 -31.46 -18.86
C ASN A 230 18.70 -30.39 -17.82
N LYS A 231 19.86 -29.74 -17.96
CA LYS A 231 20.21 -28.50 -17.27
C LYS A 231 19.23 -27.42 -17.70
N THR A 232 18.12 -27.27 -16.98
CA THR A 232 17.33 -26.04 -17.00
C THR A 232 18.10 -24.98 -16.20
N GLU A 233 19.18 -24.48 -16.80
CA GLU A 233 19.98 -23.31 -16.37
C GLU A 233 19.21 -21.99 -16.59
N GLU A 234 17.88 -21.98 -16.56
CA GLU A 234 17.08 -20.77 -16.86
C GLU A 234 16.76 -19.89 -15.64
N ASN A 235 17.10 -20.34 -14.42
CA ASN A 235 16.91 -19.57 -13.19
C ASN A 235 18.20 -19.30 -12.40
N ALA A 236 19.36 -19.70 -12.92
CA ALA A 236 20.65 -19.39 -12.33
C ALA A 236 21.28 -18.22 -13.09
N GLY A 237 21.12 -17.00 -12.56
CA GLY A 237 21.88 -15.83 -13.02
C GLY A 237 21.11 -14.82 -13.85
N LYS A 238 20.04 -14.23 -13.30
CA LYS A 238 19.76 -12.84 -13.64
C LYS A 238 20.68 -12.00 -12.77
N ASP A 239 21.52 -11.17 -13.39
CA ASP A 239 22.27 -10.16 -12.66
C ASP A 239 21.28 -9.29 -11.87
N PRO A 240 21.48 -9.15 -10.55
CA PRO A 240 20.53 -8.41 -9.75
C PRO A 240 20.55 -6.94 -10.16
N GLU A 241 19.37 -6.32 -10.18
CA GLU A 241 19.28 -4.89 -10.51
C GLU A 241 19.88 -3.99 -9.42
N TYR A 242 20.18 -4.57 -8.26
CA TYR A 242 20.75 -3.90 -7.10
C TYR A 242 21.83 -4.78 -6.45
N ALA A 243 22.94 -4.17 -6.05
CA ALA A 243 24.09 -4.91 -5.55
C ALA A 243 23.94 -5.36 -4.08
N ALA A 244 23.31 -4.52 -3.25
CA ALA A 244 23.22 -4.72 -1.81
C ALA A 244 21.84 -4.38 -1.26
N MET A 245 21.41 -5.13 -0.24
CA MET A 245 20.19 -4.89 0.53
C MET A 245 20.55 -4.57 1.98
N LEU A 246 20.01 -3.47 2.49
CA LEU A 246 20.16 -3.08 3.89
C LEU A 246 18.78 -3.16 4.58
N VAL A 247 18.65 -4.03 5.56
CA VAL A 247 17.43 -4.22 6.35
C VAL A 247 17.66 -3.61 7.73
N LEU A 248 16.87 -2.61 8.09
CA LEU A 248 17.03 -1.84 9.33
C LEU A 248 15.76 -1.87 10.16
N ASP A 249 15.89 -2.09 11.46
CA ASP A 249 14.81 -1.85 12.40
C ASP A 249 14.69 -0.37 12.74
N ARG A 250 13.45 0.12 12.87
CA ARG A 250 13.16 1.51 13.25
C ARG A 250 13.62 1.84 14.66
N ASP A 251 13.74 0.84 15.54
CA ASP A 251 14.14 1.03 16.94
C ASP A 251 15.59 1.49 17.12
N ARG A 252 16.43 1.32 16.10
CA ARG A 252 17.83 1.73 16.12
C ARG A 252 18.02 3.22 15.92
N ASP A 253 17.01 3.91 15.39
CA ASP A 253 17.05 5.35 15.17
C ASP A 253 15.70 5.98 15.49
N TYR A 254 15.28 6.01 16.77
CA TYR A 254 14.12 6.82 17.14
C TYR A 254 14.29 8.34 16.94
N PRO A 255 15.47 8.94 17.21
CA PRO A 255 15.64 10.39 17.08
C PRO A 255 15.25 10.93 15.71
N ALA A 256 15.61 10.27 14.61
CA ALA A 256 15.26 10.77 13.28
C ALA A 256 13.75 10.79 12.98
N CYS A 257 12.92 10.03 13.71
CA CYS A 257 11.45 10.09 13.59
C CYS A 257 10.80 11.13 14.51
N LEU A 258 11.48 11.52 15.60
CA LEU A 258 10.93 12.44 16.60
C LEU A 258 11.31 13.90 16.33
N LEU A 259 12.36 14.12 15.53
CA LEU A 259 12.80 15.45 15.13
C LEU A 259 11.93 15.96 13.97
N THR A 260 11.48 17.21 14.09
CA THR A 260 10.77 17.89 13.00
C THR A 260 11.71 18.02 11.79
N PRO A 261 11.35 17.45 10.63
CA PRO A 261 12.17 17.53 9.44
C PRO A 261 12.23 18.97 8.90
N VAL A 262 13.36 19.35 8.28
CA VAL A 262 13.59 20.70 7.74
C VAL A 262 13.46 20.74 6.21
N VAL A 263 13.04 19.63 5.59
CA VAL A 263 12.76 19.52 4.15
C VAL A 263 11.29 19.84 3.86
N TYR A 264 10.97 20.36 2.67
CA TYR A 264 9.62 20.82 2.32
C TYR A 264 8.57 19.72 2.48
N CYS A 265 8.73 18.56 1.85
CA CYS A 265 7.81 17.45 2.04
C CYS A 265 7.70 17.00 3.51
N GLY A 266 8.81 16.99 4.24
CA GLY A 266 8.80 16.67 5.67
C GLY A 266 7.93 17.64 6.48
N LEU A 267 8.12 18.95 6.28
CA LEU A 267 7.31 19.97 6.93
C LEU A 267 5.83 19.89 6.52
N LEU A 268 5.56 19.50 5.27
CA LEU A 268 4.20 19.33 4.79
C LEU A 268 3.51 18.14 5.49
N LEU A 269 4.24 17.05 5.75
CA LEU A 269 3.75 15.87 6.49
C LEU A 269 3.47 16.15 7.97
N GLU A 270 4.14 17.14 8.57
CA GLU A 270 3.86 17.60 9.94
C GLU A 270 2.54 18.36 10.04
N ILE A 271 2.08 18.96 8.93
CA ILE A 271 0.88 19.80 8.89
C ILE A 271 -0.32 19.01 8.33
N GLN A 272 -0.08 18.19 7.29
CA GLN A 272 -1.10 17.46 6.54
C GLN A 272 -0.91 15.96 6.71
N THR A 273 -2.02 15.23 6.79
CA THR A 273 -1.98 13.77 6.91
C THR A 273 -1.69 13.13 5.55
N LEU A 274 -0.72 12.22 5.54
CA LEU A 274 -0.39 11.39 4.39
C LEU A 274 -1.18 10.10 4.42
N ASN A 275 -1.78 9.74 3.29
CA ASN A 275 -2.43 8.47 3.10
C ASN A 275 -2.02 7.88 1.75
N SER A 276 -1.14 6.87 1.79
CA SER A 276 -0.59 6.16 0.63
C SER A 276 -0.15 7.10 -0.51
N GLY A 277 0.80 8.00 -0.23
CA GLY A 277 1.36 8.93 -1.24
C GLY A 277 0.49 10.15 -1.56
N SER A 278 -0.74 10.22 -1.05
CA SER A 278 -1.65 11.35 -1.24
C SER A 278 -1.81 12.16 0.04
N LEU A 279 -1.78 13.49 -0.07
CA LEU A 279 -2.12 14.42 1.00
C LEU A 279 -3.56 14.90 0.85
N LEU A 280 -4.29 14.98 1.96
CA LEU A 280 -5.61 15.58 2.00
C LEU A 280 -5.46 17.02 2.50
N VAL A 281 -5.56 18.00 1.59
CA VAL A 281 -5.49 19.42 1.94
C VAL A 281 -6.90 19.92 2.18
N ASP A 282 -7.19 20.21 3.46
CA ASP A 282 -8.43 20.88 3.84
C ASP A 282 -8.28 22.40 3.66
N SER A 283 -9.14 22.99 2.83
CA SER A 283 -9.18 24.43 2.58
C SER A 283 -9.46 25.24 3.84
N ASP A 284 -10.20 24.67 4.80
CA ASP A 284 -10.59 25.36 6.03
C ASP A 284 -9.44 25.46 7.04
N SER A 285 -8.53 24.47 7.05
CA SER A 285 -7.39 24.41 7.97
C SER A 285 -6.20 25.30 7.56
N ASN A 286 -6.20 25.80 6.32
CA ASN A 286 -5.08 26.56 5.81
C ASN A 286 -5.13 28.02 6.32
N LYS A 287 -4.23 28.34 7.26
CA LYS A 287 -4.08 29.71 7.82
C LYS A 287 -3.69 30.73 6.75
N ILE A 288 -3.15 30.28 5.61
CA ILE A 288 -2.79 31.12 4.47
C ILE A 288 -3.98 31.16 3.50
N LYS A 289 -4.92 32.09 3.75
CA LYS A 289 -6.08 32.32 2.87
C LYS A 289 -5.75 33.13 1.61
N ILE A 290 -4.58 33.78 1.58
CA ILE A 290 -4.15 34.65 0.48
C ILE A 290 -2.67 34.35 0.17
N GLY A 291 -2.44 33.45 -0.78
CA GLY A 291 -1.12 33.22 -1.37
C GLY A 291 -1.00 33.86 -2.76
N LYS A 292 0.21 34.24 -3.17
CA LYS A 292 0.52 34.77 -4.52
C LYS A 292 0.46 33.72 -5.65
N LEU A 293 -0.13 32.55 -5.39
CA LEU A 293 -0.24 31.49 -6.38
C LEU A 293 -1.54 31.70 -7.17
N ALA A 294 -1.41 32.18 -8.40
CA ALA A 294 -2.54 32.57 -9.27
C ALA A 294 -3.58 31.46 -9.51
N PHE A 295 -3.19 30.19 -9.36
CA PHE A 295 -4.08 29.03 -9.44
C PHE A 295 -5.14 29.00 -8.31
N LEU A 296 -4.81 29.46 -7.11
CA LEU A 296 -5.77 29.56 -5.99
C LEU A 296 -6.71 30.77 -6.12
N GLN A 297 -6.30 31.79 -6.89
CA GLN A 297 -7.07 33.03 -7.06
C GLN A 297 -8.13 32.96 -8.15
N GLN A 298 -8.07 31.97 -9.06
CA GLN A 298 -8.97 31.92 -10.22
C GLN A 298 -10.36 31.32 -9.93
N GLN A 299 -10.60 30.74 -8.76
CA GLN A 299 -11.90 30.13 -8.44
C GLN A 299 -12.85 31.03 -7.61
N ASP A 300 -12.38 32.13 -7.03
CA ASP A 300 -13.17 32.90 -6.04
C ASP A 300 -14.04 34.03 -6.60
N LEU A 301 -14.23 34.15 -7.93
CA LEU A 301 -15.04 35.24 -8.48
C LEU A 301 -16.38 34.84 -9.11
N THR A 302 -16.76 33.56 -9.10
CA THR A 302 -18.12 33.19 -9.49
C THR A 302 -18.60 31.90 -8.82
N GLN A 303 -19.64 32.06 -7.97
CA GLN A 303 -20.69 31.11 -7.56
C GLN A 303 -20.68 30.64 -6.09
N GLY A 304 -21.76 31.06 -5.39
CA GLY A 304 -22.67 30.31 -4.51
C GLY A 304 -22.18 29.15 -3.65
N SER A 305 -22.70 29.08 -2.41
CA SER A 305 -22.44 28.05 -1.41
C SER A 305 -22.37 26.62 -1.97
N SER A 306 -21.15 26.09 -2.11
CA SER A 306 -20.89 24.66 -2.29
C SER A 306 -19.97 24.19 -1.19
N LYS A 307 -20.30 23.04 -0.58
CA LYS A 307 -19.41 22.31 0.34
C LYS A 307 -17.99 22.33 -0.22
N GLN A 308 -17.05 22.94 0.50
CA GLN A 308 -15.67 22.99 0.07
C GLN A 308 -15.11 21.57 0.11
N GLU A 309 -14.71 21.05 -1.05
CA GLU A 309 -14.17 19.71 -1.20
C GLU A 309 -12.68 19.70 -0.84
N ALA A 310 -12.28 18.77 0.04
CA ALA A 310 -10.87 18.53 0.34
C ALA A 310 -10.12 18.19 -0.95
N THR A 311 -9.03 18.90 -1.22
CA THR A 311 -8.21 18.68 -2.42
C THR A 311 -7.17 17.61 -2.12
N SER A 312 -7.11 16.55 -2.93
CA SER A 312 -6.05 15.55 -2.83
C SER A 312 -4.84 15.94 -3.68
N LEU A 313 -3.66 15.96 -3.07
CA LEU A 313 -2.39 16.25 -3.73
C LEU A 313 -1.51 15.00 -3.72
N GLN A 314 -1.05 14.56 -4.89
CA GLN A 314 -0.09 13.46 -5.00
C GLN A 314 1.33 13.96 -4.75
N MET A 315 2.07 13.24 -3.91
CA MET A 315 3.47 13.55 -3.62
C MET A 315 4.37 12.92 -4.69
N SER A 316 5.34 13.67 -5.19
CA SER A 316 6.41 13.13 -6.02
C SER A 316 7.74 13.77 -5.63
N GLY A 317 8.75 12.94 -5.38
CA GLY A 317 10.11 13.37 -5.05
C GLY A 317 10.76 14.16 -6.18
N THR A 318 10.31 14.01 -7.43
CA THR A 318 10.79 14.84 -8.55
C THR A 318 10.40 16.30 -8.42
N GLN A 319 9.28 16.58 -7.76
CA GLN A 319 8.74 17.93 -7.55
C GLN A 319 9.27 18.57 -6.25
N ASP A 320 10.01 17.81 -5.45
CA ASP A 320 10.49 18.19 -4.12
C ASP A 320 11.85 18.90 -4.15
N MET A 321 12.37 19.19 -5.34
CA MET A 321 13.64 19.88 -5.51
C MET A 321 13.45 21.39 -5.31
N ILE A 322 13.76 21.88 -4.11
CA ILE A 322 13.63 23.31 -3.74
C ILE A 322 14.59 24.20 -4.55
N TYR A 323 15.69 23.67 -5.10
CA TYR A 323 16.64 24.42 -5.94
C TYR A 323 17.37 23.51 -6.93
N PHE A 324 16.82 23.25 -8.12
CA PHE A 324 17.65 22.98 -9.29
C PHE A 324 17.20 23.88 -10.44
N GLY A 325 18.14 24.71 -10.88
CA GLY A 325 18.02 25.44 -12.12
C GLY A 325 17.75 24.47 -13.26
N THR A 326 16.76 24.81 -14.05
CA THR A 326 16.38 24.18 -15.31
C THR A 326 17.58 23.75 -16.14
N ASP A 327 17.68 22.46 -16.46
CA ASP A 327 18.03 22.02 -17.80
C ASP A 327 16.88 21.12 -18.29
N ILE A 328 15.95 21.75 -18.99
CA ILE A 328 14.81 21.12 -19.64
C ILE A 328 15.29 20.62 -21.00
N ALA A 329 15.35 19.30 -21.17
CA ALA A 329 15.35 18.65 -22.47
C ALA A 329 14.17 17.67 -22.58
N THR A 330 13.11 18.18 -23.21
CA THR A 330 12.15 17.49 -24.09
C THR A 330 11.28 16.34 -23.55
N SER A 331 10.02 16.66 -23.22
CA SER A 331 8.85 15.95 -23.79
C SER A 331 7.61 16.88 -23.78
N PRO A 332 6.69 16.81 -24.78
CA PRO A 332 5.64 17.80 -24.96
C PRO A 332 4.31 17.30 -24.41
N ARG A 333 3.71 18.03 -23.45
CA ARG A 333 2.27 18.33 -23.30
C ARG A 333 1.97 18.90 -21.91
N SER A 334 2.08 20.22 -21.81
CA SER A 334 1.06 21.12 -21.25
C SER A 334 1.74 22.46 -20.93
N SER A 335 0.98 23.51 -21.14
CA SER A 335 1.40 24.87 -21.43
C SER A 335 1.66 25.74 -20.19
N VAL A 336 2.83 26.38 -20.18
CA VAL A 336 3.10 27.79 -19.81
C VAL A 336 2.98 28.20 -18.32
N CYS A 337 4.10 28.60 -17.70
CA CYS A 337 4.40 30.02 -17.44
C CYS A 337 5.87 30.26 -17.04
N LEU A 338 6.60 30.98 -17.90
CA LEU A 338 7.96 31.47 -17.67
C LEU A 338 7.91 32.76 -16.83
N VAL A 339 8.48 32.75 -15.63
CA VAL A 339 8.73 34.00 -14.86
C VAL A 339 10.14 34.50 -15.20
N ARG A 340 10.21 35.69 -15.80
CA ARG A 340 11.45 36.41 -16.14
C ARG A 340 12.28 36.72 -14.88
N ARG A 341 13.59 36.47 -14.93
CA ARG A 341 14.56 36.90 -13.90
C ARG A 341 14.60 38.43 -13.76
N PRO A 342 14.66 39.00 -12.54
CA PRO A 342 15.08 40.38 -12.35
C PRO A 342 16.61 40.48 -12.52
N LYS A 343 17.09 41.54 -13.18
CA LYS A 343 18.53 41.81 -13.39
C LYS A 343 19.24 42.01 -12.03
N PRO A 344 20.50 41.56 -11.86
CA PRO A 344 21.24 41.80 -10.63
C PRO A 344 21.60 43.28 -10.50
N SER A 345 21.26 43.90 -9.37
CA SER A 345 21.70 45.23 -8.98
C SER A 345 23.17 45.18 -8.55
N VAL A 346 24.02 45.92 -9.28
CA VAL A 346 25.44 46.12 -9.00
C VAL A 346 25.62 46.77 -7.62
N TRP A 347 26.21 46.05 -6.67
CA TRP A 347 26.71 46.62 -5.42
C TRP A 347 27.96 47.47 -5.73
N ARG A 348 27.82 48.80 -5.70
CA ARG A 348 28.99 49.71 -5.66
C ARG A 348 29.47 49.83 -4.23
N GLY A 349 30.66 49.30 -3.97
CA GLY A 349 31.40 49.51 -2.71
C GLY A 349 31.67 50.99 -2.48
N ARG A 350 31.35 51.49 -1.30
CA ARG A 350 31.66 52.85 -0.86
C ARG A 350 32.94 52.78 -0.01
N HIS A 351 34.04 53.25 -0.58
CA HIS A 351 35.33 53.46 0.07
C HIS A 351 35.15 54.45 1.24
N ILE A 352 35.56 54.07 2.44
CA ILE A 352 35.78 55.01 3.55
C ILE A 352 37.29 55.24 3.64
N ARG A 353 37.73 56.42 3.18
CA ARG A 353 39.04 56.99 3.52
C ARG A 353 38.91 57.73 4.85
N GLY A 354 39.89 57.54 5.73
CA GLY A 354 39.87 58.04 7.09
C GLY A 354 40.11 59.54 7.25
N LYS A 355 40.09 59.93 8.52
CA LYS A 355 40.98 60.93 9.12
C LYS A 355 41.45 60.38 10.46
#